data_AF-W4VMF6-F1
#
_entry.id   AF-W4VMF6-F1
#
_cell.length_a   1.000
_cell.length_b   1.000
_cell.length_c   1.000
_cell.angle_alpha   90.00
_cell.angle_beta   90.00
_cell.angle_gamma   90.00
#
_symmetry.space_group_name_H-M   'P 1'
#
loop_
_entity.id
_entity.type
_entity.pdbx_description
1 polymer ?
#
loop_
_entity_poly.entity_id
_entity_poly.type
_entity_poly.pdbx_seq_one_letter_code
_entity_poly.pdbx_strand_id
1 'polypeptide(L)'
;MIDQAITAYHQALAGYHSPAFLQFIKENMDTNSEINGIYDLSTKLPTVDYESPPAVYGFLIWYCLELNERELAQRLYEQMLTFRNHYPWSRYYGGFTVGPDGNTHIFDNLVPLIAETRLLK
;
A
#
# COMPACT_ATOMS: atom_id res chain seq x y z
N MET A 1 -4.91 -7.62 4.81
CA MET A 1 -3.70 -6.77 4.93
C MET A 1 -3.98 -5.34 5.38
N ILE A 2 -5.10 -4.71 4.98
CA ILE A 2 -5.46 -3.36 5.42
C ILE A 2 -5.37 -3.20 6.95
N ASP A 3 -6.02 -4.08 7.71
CA ASP A 3 -6.05 -3.98 9.18
C ASP A 3 -4.65 -4.12 9.81
N GLN A 4 -3.79 -4.94 9.23
CA GLN A 4 -2.41 -5.13 9.69
C GLN A 4 -1.56 -3.88 9.43
N ALA A 5 -1.71 -3.26 8.25
CA ALA A 5 -1.01 -2.02 7.90
C ALA A 5 -1.47 -0.84 8.79
N ILE A 6 -2.77 -0.72 9.05
CA ILE A 6 -3.33 0.29 9.96
C ILE A 6 -2.82 0.07 11.39
N THR A 7 -2.85 -1.18 11.87
CA THR A 7 -2.36 -1.52 13.21
C THR A 7 -0.88 -1.20 13.35
N ALA A 8 -0.05 -1.60 12.38
CA ALA A 8 1.39 -1.32 12.37
C ALA A 8 1.68 0.19 12.33
N TYR A 9 0.94 0.96 11.54
CA TYR A 9 1.06 2.42 11.49
C TYR A 9 0.75 3.07 12.85
N HIS A 10 -0.35 2.69 13.49
CA HIS A 10 -0.72 3.26 14.79
C HIS A 10 0.21 2.80 15.92
N GLN A 11 0.76 1.58 15.84
CA GLN A 11 1.82 1.15 16.75
C GLN A 11 3.06 2.03 16.59
N ALA A 12 3.50 2.30 15.35
CA ALA A 12 4.66 3.13 15.06
C ALA A 12 4.50 4.54 15.62
N LEU A 13 3.33 5.15 15.45
CA LEU A 13 2.99 6.45 16.04
C LEU A 13 3.07 6.46 17.58
N ALA A 14 2.80 5.33 18.22
CA ALA A 14 2.93 5.16 19.66
C ALA A 14 4.37 4.84 20.11
N GLY A 15 5.35 4.85 19.19
CA GLY A 15 6.75 4.53 19.44
C GLY A 15 7.06 3.03 19.46
N TYR A 16 6.09 2.16 19.16
CA TYR A 16 6.27 0.73 19.08
C TYR A 16 6.40 0.30 17.61
N HIS A 17 7.45 -0.42 17.25
CA HIS A 17 7.59 -0.95 15.90
C HIS A 17 7.70 -2.47 15.94
N SER A 18 7.26 -3.11 14.85
CA SER A 18 7.39 -4.55 14.66
C SER A 18 8.46 -4.83 13.60
N PRO A 19 9.69 -5.18 14.00
CA PRO A 19 10.76 -5.52 13.05
C PRO A 19 10.35 -6.66 12.12
N ALA A 20 9.61 -7.64 12.65
CA ALA A 20 9.12 -8.78 11.88
C ALA A 20 8.15 -8.36 10.77
N PHE A 21 7.29 -7.36 11.01
CA PHE A 21 6.38 -6.84 9.99
C PHE A 21 7.12 -6.03 8.94
N LEU A 22 8.06 -5.16 9.34
CA LEU A 22 8.88 -4.40 8.39
C LEU A 22 9.68 -5.34 7.48
N GLN A 23 10.31 -6.36 8.06
CA GLN A 23 11.08 -7.33 7.29
C GLN A 23 10.18 -8.13 6.33
N PHE A 24 8.98 -8.52 6.76
CA PHE A 24 8.01 -9.17 5.88
C PHE A 24 7.66 -8.29 4.66
N ILE A 25 7.45 -6.98 4.85
CA ILE A 25 7.16 -6.07 3.74
C ILE A 25 8.37 -5.93 2.80
N LYS A 26 9.59 -5.82 3.35
CA LYS A 26 10.82 -5.79 2.55
C LYS A 26 10.96 -7.05 1.69
N GLU A 27 10.82 -8.23 2.30
CA GLU A 27 10.94 -9.52 1.62
C GLU A 27 9.88 -9.70 0.51
N ASN A 28 8.63 -9.29 0.74
CA ASN A 28 7.58 -9.36 -0.29
C ASN A 28 7.86 -8.41 -1.46
N MET A 29 8.29 -7.17 -1.17
CA MET A 29 8.67 -6.22 -2.21
C MET A 29 9.90 -6.68 -3.00
N ASP A 30 10.84 -7.39 -2.36
CA ASP A 30 12.03 -7.91 -3.03
C ASP A 30 11.74 -9.16 -3.88
N THR A 31 10.82 -10.02 -3.43
CA THR A 31 10.53 -11.31 -4.08
C THR A 31 9.48 -11.17 -5.18
N ASN A 32 8.38 -10.49 -4.89
CA ASN A 32 7.20 -10.46 -5.75
C ASN A 32 6.94 -9.06 -6.35
N SER A 33 7.61 -8.02 -5.86
CA SER A 33 7.31 -6.61 -6.20
C SER A 33 5.85 -6.18 -5.94
N GLU A 34 5.05 -7.01 -5.27
CA GLU A 34 3.62 -6.84 -5.07
C GLU A 34 3.25 -7.27 -3.63
N ILE A 35 2.19 -6.65 -3.07
CA ILE A 35 1.64 -6.97 -1.75
C ILE A 35 0.20 -7.49 -1.91
N ASN A 36 -0.04 -8.76 -1.63
CA ASN A 36 -1.36 -9.39 -1.76
C ASN A 36 -2.32 -9.02 -0.61
N GLY A 37 -3.63 -9.08 -0.88
CA GLY A 37 -4.65 -8.66 0.08
C GLY A 37 -4.75 -9.55 1.33
N ILE A 38 -4.49 -10.85 1.18
CA ILE A 38 -4.63 -11.87 2.21
C ILE A 38 -3.41 -12.79 2.19
N TYR A 39 -2.82 -13.00 3.36
CA TYR A 39 -1.73 -13.94 3.57
C TYR A 39 -2.16 -15.01 4.59
N ASP A 40 -1.69 -16.22 4.38
CA ASP A 40 -1.86 -17.30 5.33
C ASP A 40 -0.89 -17.11 6.51
N LEU A 41 -1.39 -17.18 7.73
CA LEU A 41 -0.61 -16.90 8.94
C LEU A 41 0.50 -17.92 9.20
N SER A 42 0.37 -19.15 8.69
CA SER A 42 1.29 -20.25 8.94
C SER A 42 2.41 -20.33 7.90
N THR A 43 2.06 -20.09 6.64
CA THR A 43 2.96 -20.20 5.49
C THR A 43 3.51 -18.85 5.03
N LYS A 44 2.88 -17.75 5.46
CA LYS A 44 3.16 -16.38 4.99
C LYS A 44 3.01 -16.20 3.47
N LEU A 45 2.35 -17.14 2.81
CA LEU A 45 2.09 -17.10 1.38
C LEU A 45 0.76 -16.38 1.11
N PRO A 46 0.66 -15.68 -0.03
CA PRO A 46 -0.60 -15.08 -0.44
C PRO A 46 -1.65 -16.18 -0.64
N THR A 47 -2.81 -15.99 -0.01
CA THR A 47 -3.94 -16.93 -0.12
C THR A 47 -4.91 -16.53 -1.22
N VAL A 48 -4.67 -15.38 -1.85
CA VAL A 48 -5.50 -14.79 -2.90
C VAL A 48 -4.61 -14.20 -3.99
N ASP A 49 -5.02 -14.42 -5.23
CA ASP A 49 -4.31 -13.94 -6.42
C ASP A 49 -4.60 -12.46 -6.75
N TYR A 50 -5.48 -11.80 -5.99
CA TYR A 50 -5.71 -10.36 -6.16
C TYR A 50 -4.73 -9.55 -5.31
N GLU A 51 -4.13 -8.56 -5.97
CA GLU A 51 -3.24 -7.59 -5.32
C GLU A 51 -4.03 -6.68 -4.38
N SER A 52 -3.38 -6.21 -3.32
CA SER A 52 -4.04 -5.32 -2.36
C SER A 52 -4.56 -4.05 -3.03
N PRO A 53 -5.70 -3.51 -2.57
CA PRO A 53 -6.15 -2.23 -3.07
C PRO A 53 -5.12 -1.12 -2.74
N PRO A 54 -5.10 -0.03 -3.53
CA PRO A 54 -4.16 1.09 -3.39
C PRO A 54 -4.07 1.65 -1.96
N ALA A 55 -5.15 1.57 -1.18
CA ALA A 55 -5.15 1.97 0.21
C ALA A 55 -4.11 1.24 1.07
N VAL A 56 -3.85 -0.05 0.84
CA VAL A 56 -2.82 -0.80 1.56
C VAL A 56 -1.44 -0.20 1.33
N TYR A 57 -1.10 0.09 0.07
CA TYR A 57 0.16 0.75 -0.28
C TYR A 57 0.28 2.11 0.41
N GLY A 58 -0.79 2.91 0.42
CA GLY A 58 -0.77 4.20 1.10
C GLY A 58 -0.53 4.09 2.62
N PHE A 59 -1.14 3.12 3.31
CA PHE A 59 -0.86 2.87 4.73
C PHE A 59 0.56 2.37 4.98
N LEU A 60 1.07 1.49 4.11
CA LEU A 60 2.45 1.00 4.21
C LEU A 60 3.47 2.13 3.97
N ILE A 61 3.19 3.06 3.06
CA ILE A 61 4.01 4.26 2.85
C ILE A 61 4.03 5.11 4.12
N TRP A 62 2.88 5.35 4.76
CA TRP A 62 2.84 6.11 6.03
C TRP A 62 3.64 5.41 7.13
N TYR A 63 3.51 4.09 7.26
CA TYR A 63 4.30 3.30 8.21
C TYR A 63 5.80 3.41 7.94
N CYS A 64 6.23 3.28 6.68
CA CYS A 64 7.65 3.40 6.31
C CYS A 64 8.18 4.81 6.58
N LEU A 65 7.38 5.85 6.30
CA LEU A 65 7.76 7.23 6.59
C LEU A 65 7.92 7.47 8.10
N GLU A 66 7.05 6.90 8.93
CA GLU A 66 7.16 6.97 10.40
C GLU A 66 8.44 6.30 10.91
N LEU A 67 8.86 5.22 10.27
CA LEU A 67 10.09 4.49 10.61
C LEU A 67 11.36 5.06 9.95
N ASN A 68 11.27 6.17 9.22
CA ASN A 68 12.34 6.74 8.40
C ASN A 68 12.88 5.78 7.30
N GLU A 69 12.08 4.81 6.87
CA GLU A 69 12.39 3.85 5.80
C GLU A 69 11.99 4.41 4.42
N ARG A 70 12.61 5.54 4.04
CA ARG A 70 12.19 6.31 2.84
C ARG A 70 12.38 5.56 1.53
N GLU A 71 13.42 4.74 1.40
CA GLU A 71 13.66 3.93 0.20
C GLU A 71 12.53 2.91 -0.02
N LEU A 72 12.12 2.22 1.05
CA LEU A 72 11.01 1.28 0.98
C LEU A 72 9.69 1.99 0.66
N ALA A 73 9.46 3.17 1.25
CA ALA A 73 8.31 4.00 0.96
C ALA A 73 8.24 4.40 -0.53
N GLN A 74 9.39 4.73 -1.14
CA GLN A 74 9.48 5.07 -2.56
C GLN A 74 9.12 3.89 -3.46
N ARG A 75 9.63 2.68 -3.16
CA ARG A 75 9.28 1.47 -3.94
C ARG A 75 7.79 1.14 -3.84
N LEU A 76 7.22 1.28 -2.64
CA LEU A 76 5.78 1.09 -2.42
C LEU A 76 4.95 2.14 -3.19
N TYR A 77 5.45 3.37 -3.28
CA TYR A 77 4.82 4.44 -4.06
C TYR A 77 4.87 4.16 -5.56
N GLU A 78 5.99 3.68 -6.08
CA GLU A 78 6.11 3.29 -7.49
C GLU A 78 5.15 2.16 -7.86
N GLN A 79 5.00 1.16 -6.99
CA GLN A 79 3.99 0.12 -7.18
C GLN A 79 2.58 0.66 -7.08
N MET A 80 2.30 1.55 -6.12
CA MET A 80 1.00 2.20 -6.01
C MET A 80 0.62 2.94 -7.31
N LEU A 81 1.58 3.58 -8.00
CA LEU A 81 1.31 4.30 -9.25
C LEU A 81 0.88 3.42 -10.43
N THR A 82 1.12 2.11 -10.39
CA THR A 82 0.65 1.18 -11.44
C THR A 82 -0.88 1.07 -11.45
N PHE A 83 -1.51 1.28 -10.29
CA PHE A 83 -2.97 1.29 -10.12
C PHE A 83 -3.64 2.60 -10.52
N ARG A 84 -2.86 3.66 -10.74
CA ARG A 84 -3.38 4.98 -11.13
C ARG A 84 -3.81 4.94 -12.59
N ASN A 85 -4.98 5.49 -12.88
CA ASN A 85 -5.44 5.65 -14.25
C ASN A 85 -4.67 6.78 -14.94
N HIS A 86 -3.82 6.43 -15.89
CA HIS A 86 -3.00 7.38 -16.65
C HIS A 86 -3.62 7.80 -18.00
N TYR A 87 -4.82 7.31 -18.33
CA TYR A 87 -5.47 7.59 -19.61
C TYR A 87 -6.14 8.98 -19.60
N PRO A 88 -5.62 9.98 -20.35
CA PRO A 88 -6.14 11.36 -20.29
C PRO A 88 -7.59 11.51 -20.77
N TRP A 89 -8.06 10.56 -21.58
CA TRP A 89 -9.44 10.51 -22.08
C TRP A 89 -10.41 9.76 -21.16
N SER A 90 -9.92 9.16 -20.07
CA SER A 90 -10.78 8.51 -19.09
C SER A 90 -11.41 9.54 -18.17
N ARG A 91 -12.71 9.38 -17.86
CA ARG A 91 -13.41 10.15 -16.82
C ARG A 91 -12.72 10.08 -15.45
N TYR A 92 -11.90 9.05 -15.24
CA TYR A 92 -11.24 8.75 -13.97
C TYR A 92 -9.73 8.98 -14.02
N TYR A 93 -9.24 9.81 -14.95
CA TYR A 93 -7.83 10.18 -15.04
C TYR A 93 -7.28 10.65 -13.68
N GLY A 94 -6.16 10.07 -13.25
CA GLY A 94 -5.51 10.33 -11.97
C GLY A 94 -6.11 9.59 -10.77
N GLY A 95 -7.28 8.99 -10.91
CA GLY A 95 -7.92 8.16 -9.88
C GLY A 95 -7.34 6.74 -9.82
N PHE A 96 -7.55 6.07 -8.71
CA PHE A 96 -7.17 4.68 -8.49
C PHE A 96 -8.39 3.76 -8.56
N THR A 97 -8.17 2.58 -9.16
CA THR A 97 -9.08 1.43 -9.18
C THR A 97 -10.53 1.79 -9.48
N VAL A 98 -10.83 1.83 -10.78
CA VAL A 98 -12.20 1.83 -11.27
C VAL A 98 -12.45 0.44 -11.84
N GLY A 99 -13.23 -0.37 -11.14
CA GLY A 99 -13.63 -1.67 -11.66
C GLY A 99 -14.44 -1.51 -12.97
N PRO A 100 -14.64 -2.59 -13.76
CA PRO A 100 -15.45 -2.57 -14.97
C PRO A 100 -16.84 -1.93 -14.77
N ASP A 101 -17.35 -2.01 -13.54
CA ASP A 101 -18.67 -1.55 -13.12
C ASP A 101 -18.70 -0.06 -12.71
N GLY A 102 -17.56 0.65 -12.77
CA GLY A 102 -17.47 2.06 -12.34
C GLY A 102 -17.45 2.26 -10.83
N ASN A 103 -17.48 1.18 -10.05
CA ASN A 103 -17.39 1.25 -8.59
C ASN A 103 -15.94 1.47 -8.15
N THR A 104 -15.76 2.43 -7.25
CA THR A 104 -14.50 2.71 -6.57
C THR A 104 -14.77 2.93 -5.09
N HIS A 105 -13.86 2.47 -4.23
CA HIS A 105 -13.91 2.80 -2.82
C HIS A 105 -13.15 4.12 -2.60
N ILE A 106 -13.78 5.06 -1.89
CA ILE A 106 -13.18 6.37 -1.62
C ILE A 106 -11.82 6.27 -0.91
N PHE A 107 -11.64 5.23 -0.09
CA PHE A 107 -10.38 4.94 0.61
C PHE A 107 -9.22 4.67 -0.33
N ASP A 108 -9.48 4.02 -1.47
CA ASP A 108 -8.46 3.68 -2.46
C ASP A 108 -7.98 4.90 -3.25
N ASN A 109 -8.67 6.03 -3.13
CA ASN A 109 -8.22 7.30 -3.72
C ASN A 109 -7.62 8.24 -2.67
N LEU A 110 -8.26 8.36 -1.50
CA LEU A 110 -7.82 9.29 -0.45
C LEU A 110 -6.51 8.86 0.22
N VAL A 111 -6.38 7.57 0.55
CA VAL A 111 -5.21 7.07 1.30
C VAL A 111 -3.93 7.19 0.45
N PRO A 112 -3.92 6.78 -0.84
CA PRO A 112 -2.81 7.05 -1.75
C PRO A 112 -2.46 8.53 -1.92
N LEU A 113 -3.47 9.40 -2.04
CA LEU A 113 -3.25 10.84 -2.23
C LEU A 113 -2.53 11.47 -1.03
N ILE A 114 -2.94 11.11 0.19
CA ILE A 114 -2.30 11.58 1.41
C ILE A 114 -0.89 10.99 1.52
N ALA A 115 -0.68 9.73 1.13
CA ALA A 115 0.64 9.10 1.11
C ALA A 115 1.61 9.80 0.15
N GLU A 116 1.18 10.06 -1.08
CA GLU A 116 1.92 10.82 -2.08
C GLU A 116 2.30 12.22 -1.54
N THR A 117 1.32 12.93 -0.96
CA THR A 117 1.55 14.27 -0.39
C THR A 117 2.59 14.26 0.73
N ARG A 118 2.64 13.19 1.55
CA ARG A 118 3.60 13.06 2.66
C ARG A 118 4.99 12.65 2.18
N LEU A 119 5.09 11.82 1.14
CA LEU A 119 6.37 11.35 0.61
C LEU A 119 7.11 12.42 -0.21
N LEU A 120 6.35 13.24 -0.96
CA LEU A 120 6.87 14.26 -1.86
C LEU A 120 7.13 15.62 -1.18
N LYS A 121 6.64 15.81 0.06
CA LYS A 121 7.00 16.96 0.90
C LYS A 121 8.38 16.78 1.53
#